data_AF-A0A2S5RGL5-F1
#
_entry.id   AF-A0A2S5RGL5-F1
#
_cell.length_a   1.000
_cell.length_b   1.000
_cell.length_c   1.000
_cell.angle_alpha   90.00
_cell.angle_beta   90.00
_cell.angle_gamma   90.00
#
_symmetry.space_group_name_H-M   'P 1'
#
loop_
_entity.id
_entity.type
_entity.pdbx_description
1 polymer ?
#
loop_
_entity_poly.entity_id
_entity_poly.type
_entity_poly.pdbx_seq_one_letter_code
_entity_poly.pdbx_strand_id
1 'polypeptide(L)'
;MSNKKGRIVIISGPSGVGKGSVNEKLLQDKKLNLEYSISMTTRKPRNGEVDGVNYYFVSKEEFASAIVNNELIEHASFVGNSYGTPRKYVEEKLKNSKNVILEIEVDGATQVLRNEANVLSIFLMPPNITELATRIKGRNSETDEVIKQRLDKALLEIPLKHSYDYVVENDSVENAVAKITDILIREQCIVSGEASKYEKLVEIVNEIVEEKYLFFVDHWKENVQTAANKKEDIKQADSFDAKSKLVEILSNKVYKKVLAHGDFNKINSKEFIDFKIQKLMFKVNFFSINQRNDANDED
;
A
#
# COMPACT_ATOMS: atom_id res chain seq x y z
N MET A 1 -15.55 -22.18 -10.89
CA MET A 1 -14.88 -20.92 -10.49
C MET A 1 -14.22 -21.17 -9.15
N SER A 2 -12.89 -21.09 -9.05
CA SER A 2 -12.21 -21.28 -7.77
C SER A 2 -12.68 -20.19 -6.80
N ASN A 3 -13.27 -20.57 -5.68
CA ASN A 3 -13.79 -19.63 -4.69
C ASN A 3 -12.58 -18.92 -4.04
N LYS A 4 -12.23 -17.73 -4.54
CA LYS A 4 -11.07 -16.97 -4.06
C LYS A 4 -11.37 -16.52 -2.63
N LYS A 5 -10.58 -17.00 -1.67
CA LYS A 5 -10.70 -16.59 -0.27
C LYS A 5 -10.55 -15.07 -0.17
N GLY A 6 -11.24 -14.47 0.79
CA GLY A 6 -11.10 -13.05 1.09
C GLY A 6 -9.66 -12.71 1.48
N ARG A 7 -9.28 -11.44 1.31
CA ARG A 7 -7.95 -10.92 1.64
C ARG A 7 -8.02 -9.97 2.83
N ILE A 8 -6.99 -9.99 3.67
CA ILE A 8 -6.79 -8.91 4.66
C ILE A 8 -6.25 -7.70 3.91
N VAL A 9 -6.86 -6.54 4.09
CA VAL A 9 -6.41 -5.27 3.52
C VAL A 9 -5.98 -4.36 4.67
N ILE A 10 -4.68 -4.15 4.82
CA ILE A 10 -4.14 -3.26 5.84
C ILE A 10 -4.06 -1.84 5.28
N ILE A 11 -4.64 -0.90 6.00
CA ILE A 11 -4.40 0.54 5.79
C ILE A 11 -3.73 1.06 7.06
N SER A 12 -2.42 1.28 6.95
CA SER A 12 -1.59 1.79 8.05
C SER A 12 -0.82 3.03 7.61
N GLY A 13 -0.02 3.61 8.49
CA GLY A 13 0.71 4.85 8.27
C GLY A 13 0.86 5.66 9.55
N PRO A 14 1.70 6.70 9.53
CA PRO A 14 2.06 7.44 10.74
C PRO A 14 0.82 8.09 11.37
N SER A 15 0.88 8.27 12.69
CA SER A 15 -0.17 9.00 13.42
C SER A 15 -0.45 10.36 12.77
N GLY A 16 -1.72 10.67 12.49
CA GLY A 16 -2.13 11.96 11.91
C GLY A 16 -2.20 11.97 10.37
N VAL A 17 -1.88 10.86 9.70
CA VAL A 17 -1.93 10.80 8.23
C VAL A 17 -3.35 10.82 7.64
N GLY A 18 -4.39 10.54 8.44
CA GLY A 18 -5.80 10.57 8.00
C GLY A 18 -6.40 9.20 7.65
N LYS A 19 -5.89 8.11 8.25
CA LYS A 19 -6.38 6.73 8.05
C LYS A 19 -7.91 6.61 8.19
N GLY A 20 -8.46 7.02 9.34
CA GLY A 20 -9.90 7.00 9.59
C GLY A 20 -10.75 7.69 8.53
N SER A 21 -10.37 8.88 8.06
CA SER A 21 -11.13 9.59 7.02
C SER A 21 -11.11 8.88 5.67
N VAL A 22 -9.98 8.25 5.31
CA VAL A 22 -9.86 7.44 4.09
C VAL A 22 -10.72 6.18 4.22
N ASN A 23 -10.63 5.48 5.35
CA ASN A 23 -11.40 4.26 5.60
C ASN A 23 -12.90 4.51 5.63
N GLU A 24 -13.34 5.59 6.26
CA GLU A 24 -14.75 5.98 6.27
C GLU A 24 -15.29 6.12 4.84
N LYS A 25 -14.57 6.81 3.95
CA LYS A 25 -14.98 6.94 2.55
C LYS A 25 -14.93 5.63 1.77
N LEU A 26 -13.93 4.79 2.00
CA LEU A 26 -13.87 3.47 1.36
C LEU A 26 -15.07 2.59 1.78
N LEU A 27 -15.44 2.60 3.06
CA LEU A 27 -16.55 1.81 3.59
C LEU A 27 -17.92 2.33 3.16
N GLN A 28 -18.04 3.62 2.83
CA GLN A 28 -19.26 4.20 2.27
C GLN A 28 -19.55 3.69 0.84
N ASP A 29 -18.51 3.33 0.07
CA ASP A 29 -18.69 2.76 -1.26
C ASP A 29 -18.98 1.26 -1.19
N LYS A 30 -20.28 0.94 -1.15
CA LYS A 30 -20.78 -0.45 -1.12
C LYS A 30 -20.31 -1.30 -2.31
N LYS A 31 -19.91 -0.70 -3.44
CA LYS A 31 -19.39 -1.44 -4.60
C LYS A 31 -18.06 -2.13 -4.29
N LEU A 32 -17.30 -1.59 -3.34
CA LEU A 32 -16.03 -2.17 -2.93
C LEU A 32 -16.23 -3.47 -2.10
N ASN A 33 -17.43 -3.70 -1.55
CA ASN A 33 -17.77 -4.91 -0.79
C ASN A 33 -16.72 -5.24 0.30
N LEU A 34 -16.29 -4.19 1.02
CA LEU A 34 -15.30 -4.24 2.08
C LEU A 34 -15.99 -4.42 3.43
N GLU A 35 -15.44 -5.29 4.28
CA GLU A 35 -15.85 -5.42 5.67
C GLU A 35 -14.83 -4.68 6.56
N TYR A 36 -15.30 -3.98 7.58
CA TYR A 36 -14.43 -3.30 8.53
C TYR A 36 -14.23 -4.15 9.78
N SER A 37 -12.99 -4.35 10.21
CA SER A 37 -12.73 -5.00 11.49
C SER A 37 -12.79 -4.00 12.64
N ILE A 38 -13.70 -4.22 13.57
CA ILE A 38 -13.81 -3.43 14.79
C ILE A 38 -12.76 -3.91 15.78
N SER A 39 -11.83 -3.04 16.17
CA SER A 39 -10.77 -3.36 17.13
C SER A 39 -11.28 -3.40 18.57
N MET A 40 -10.63 -4.18 19.42
CA MET A 40 -10.72 -4.08 20.88
C MET A 40 -9.85 -2.93 21.39
N THR A 41 -10.28 -2.29 22.47
CA THR A 41 -9.45 -1.33 23.20
C THR A 41 -9.71 -1.33 24.70
N THR A 42 -8.66 -1.07 25.49
CA THR A 42 -8.77 -0.84 26.94
C THR A 42 -9.08 0.61 27.30
N ARG A 43 -9.11 1.51 26.32
CA ARG A 43 -9.46 2.91 26.53
C ARG A 43 -10.95 3.01 26.85
N LYS A 44 -11.35 3.98 27.68
CA LYS A 44 -12.77 4.30 27.86
C LYS A 44 -13.37 4.91 26.58
N PRO A 45 -14.66 4.65 26.26
CA PRO A 45 -15.35 5.33 25.16
C PRO A 45 -15.29 6.86 25.30
N ARG A 46 -15.13 7.55 24.16
CA ARG A 46 -15.35 9.00 24.06
C ARG A 46 -16.84 9.29 23.87
N ASN A 47 -17.22 10.55 24.04
CA ASN A 47 -18.60 10.98 23.79
C ASN A 47 -19.01 10.66 22.34
N GLY A 48 -20.13 9.95 22.17
CA GLY A 48 -20.64 9.50 20.87
C GLY A 48 -20.06 8.19 20.34
N GLU A 49 -19.02 7.60 20.96
CA GLU A 49 -18.56 6.26 20.59
C GLU A 49 -19.49 5.19 21.16
N VAL A 50 -19.82 4.18 20.34
CA VAL A 50 -20.71 3.06 20.69
C VAL A 50 -19.91 1.76 20.68
N ASP A 51 -20.08 0.96 21.74
CA ASP A 51 -19.48 -0.37 21.86
C ASP A 51 -19.98 -1.31 20.75
N GLY A 52 -19.06 -2.07 20.16
CA GLY A 52 -19.35 -2.96 19.03
C GLY A 52 -19.66 -2.24 17.71
N VAL A 53 -19.47 -0.92 17.66
CA VAL A 53 -19.53 -0.12 16.43
C VAL A 53 -18.19 0.56 16.17
N ASN A 54 -17.70 1.33 17.13
CA ASN A 54 -16.41 2.02 17.01
C ASN A 54 -15.25 1.14 17.48
N TYR A 55 -15.42 0.54 18.66
CA TYR A 55 -14.49 -0.41 19.27
C TYR A 55 -15.28 -1.40 20.12
N TYR A 56 -14.67 -2.54 20.43
CA TYR A 56 -15.04 -3.34 21.58
C TYR A 56 -14.27 -2.79 22.80
N PHE A 57 -14.98 -2.11 23.69
CA PHE A 57 -14.40 -1.50 24.88
C PHE A 57 -14.33 -2.52 26.00
N VAL A 58 -13.11 -2.95 26.34
CA VAL A 58 -12.87 -4.05 27.28
C VAL A 58 -11.99 -3.60 28.44
N SER A 59 -12.00 -4.38 29.52
CA SER A 59 -11.06 -4.22 30.63
C SER A 59 -9.64 -4.62 30.23
N LYS A 60 -8.64 -4.23 31.03
CA LYS A 60 -7.24 -4.64 30.80
C LYS A 60 -7.07 -6.14 30.98
N GLU A 61 -7.82 -6.72 31.91
CA GLU A 61 -7.82 -8.14 32.24
C GLU A 61 -8.38 -8.96 31.07
N GLU A 62 -9.51 -8.54 30.50
CA GLU A 62 -10.09 -9.16 29.29
C GLU A 62 -9.14 -9.05 28.09
N PHE A 63 -8.54 -7.87 27.88
CA PHE A 63 -7.57 -7.70 26.79
C PHE A 63 -6.34 -8.60 26.95
N ALA A 64 -5.80 -8.69 28.17
CA ALA A 64 -4.68 -9.58 28.48
C ALA A 64 -5.04 -11.06 28.26
N SER A 65 -6.25 -11.47 28.64
CA SER A 65 -6.75 -12.81 28.35
C SER A 65 -6.83 -13.09 26.84
N ALA A 66 -7.32 -12.13 26.05
CA ALA A 66 -7.40 -12.28 24.61
C ALA A 66 -6.03 -12.47 23.94
N ILE A 67 -4.98 -11.78 24.44
CA ILE A 67 -3.61 -12.01 24.00
C ILE A 67 -3.16 -13.44 24.31
N VAL A 68 -3.31 -13.88 25.57
CA VAL A 68 -2.87 -15.22 26.01
C VAL A 68 -3.56 -16.35 25.24
N ASN A 69 -4.84 -16.15 24.92
CA ASN A 69 -5.63 -17.12 24.17
C ASN A 69 -5.44 -17.04 22.64
N ASN A 70 -4.54 -16.19 22.15
CA ASN A 70 -4.30 -15.96 20.72
C ASN A 70 -5.57 -15.52 19.94
N GLU A 71 -6.43 -14.75 20.62
CA GLU A 71 -7.70 -14.26 20.08
C GLU A 71 -7.55 -12.96 19.28
N LEU A 72 -6.33 -12.42 19.19
CA LEU A 72 -5.99 -11.20 18.45
C LEU A 72 -5.07 -11.52 17.26
N ILE A 73 -5.33 -10.89 16.11
CA ILE A 73 -4.44 -10.95 14.93
C ILE A 73 -3.21 -10.07 15.13
N GLU A 74 -3.40 -8.93 15.77
CA GLU A 74 -2.35 -8.01 16.20
C GLU A 74 -2.78 -7.33 17.49
N HIS A 75 -1.81 -6.85 18.25
CA HIS A 75 -2.07 -5.96 19.36
C HIS A 75 -0.92 -4.95 19.55
N ALA A 76 -1.26 -3.73 19.93
CA ALA A 76 -0.30 -2.68 20.23
C ALA A 76 -0.73 -1.86 21.45
N SER A 77 0.23 -1.15 22.05
CA SER A 77 -0.05 -0.17 23.10
C SER A 77 0.24 1.24 22.61
N PHE A 78 -0.69 2.16 22.87
CA PHE A 78 -0.56 3.57 22.49
C PHE A 78 -1.05 4.46 23.62
N VAL A 79 -0.17 5.34 24.10
CA VAL A 79 -0.44 6.33 25.17
C VAL A 79 -1.14 5.67 26.38
N GLY A 80 -0.61 4.54 26.85
CA GLY A 80 -1.09 3.83 28.03
C GLY A 80 -2.37 3.00 27.86
N ASN A 81 -2.92 2.90 26.64
CA ASN A 81 -4.05 2.03 26.32
C ASN A 81 -3.62 0.95 25.32
N SER A 82 -4.26 -0.23 25.39
CA SER A 82 -4.03 -1.31 24.44
C SER A 82 -5.12 -1.33 23.37
N TYR A 83 -4.73 -1.77 22.18
CA TYR A 83 -5.56 -1.90 20.99
C TYR A 83 -5.22 -3.21 20.30
N GLY A 84 -6.21 -3.90 19.74
CA GLY A 84 -5.96 -5.13 19.00
C GLY A 84 -7.14 -5.57 18.15
N THR A 85 -6.87 -6.39 17.15
CA THR A 85 -7.86 -6.82 16.17
C THR A 85 -8.37 -8.22 16.49
N PRO A 86 -9.68 -8.41 16.79
CA PRO A 86 -10.24 -9.72 17.10
C PRO A 86 -10.12 -10.71 15.94
N ARG A 87 -9.43 -11.83 16.16
CA ARG A 87 -9.14 -12.86 15.15
C ARG A 87 -10.39 -13.50 14.58
N LYS A 88 -11.32 -13.90 15.47
CA LYS A 88 -12.52 -14.66 15.10
C LYS A 88 -13.35 -13.97 14.02
N TYR A 89 -13.58 -12.67 14.16
CA TYR A 89 -14.38 -11.89 13.21
C TYR A 89 -13.72 -11.86 11.82
N VAL A 90 -12.43 -11.54 11.78
CA VAL A 90 -11.67 -11.45 10.53
C VAL A 90 -11.67 -12.81 9.81
N GLU A 91 -11.34 -13.90 10.51
CA GLU A 91 -11.31 -15.23 9.92
C GLU A 91 -12.67 -15.68 9.36
N GLU A 92 -13.76 -15.36 10.05
CA GLU A 92 -15.12 -15.66 9.58
C GLU A 92 -15.43 -14.95 8.26
N LYS A 93 -15.10 -13.66 8.16
CA LYS A 93 -15.34 -12.86 6.94
C LYS A 93 -14.47 -13.33 5.78
N LEU A 94 -13.20 -13.63 6.02
CA LEU A 94 -12.30 -14.15 4.98
C LEU A 94 -12.77 -15.51 4.44
N LYS A 95 -13.26 -16.41 5.31
CA LYS A 95 -13.86 -17.70 4.92
C LYS A 95 -15.08 -17.52 4.03
N ASN A 96 -15.84 -16.46 4.24
CA ASN A 96 -17.00 -16.06 3.41
C ASN A 96 -16.62 -15.25 2.17
N SER A 97 -15.34 -15.28 1.75
CA SER A 97 -14.83 -14.58 0.57
C SER A 97 -15.04 -13.05 0.62
N LYS A 98 -15.07 -12.47 1.82
CA LYS A 98 -15.11 -11.03 2.03
C LYS A 98 -13.72 -10.51 2.36
N ASN A 99 -13.32 -9.39 1.76
CA ASN A 99 -12.09 -8.72 2.16
C ASN A 99 -12.34 -7.91 3.43
N VAL A 100 -11.37 -7.94 4.33
CA VAL A 100 -11.49 -7.27 5.63
C VAL A 100 -10.44 -6.17 5.71
N ILE A 101 -10.89 -4.93 5.89
CA ILE A 101 -10.01 -3.79 6.14
C ILE A 101 -9.63 -3.75 7.61
N LEU A 102 -8.32 -3.68 7.85
CA LEU A 102 -7.73 -3.42 9.16
C LEU A 102 -7.14 -2.00 9.17
N GLU A 103 -7.77 -1.10 9.93
CA GLU A 103 -7.19 0.20 10.28
C GLU A 103 -6.33 0.04 11.53
N ILE A 104 -5.04 -0.19 11.34
CA ILE A 104 -4.12 -0.48 12.45
C ILE A 104 -2.88 0.40 12.39
N GLU A 105 -2.27 0.61 13.55
CA GLU A 105 -0.99 1.34 13.67
C GLU A 105 0.15 0.50 13.06
N VAL A 106 1.30 1.14 12.81
CA VAL A 106 2.39 0.52 12.03
C VAL A 106 3.01 -0.69 12.76
N ASP A 107 3.04 -0.66 14.09
CA ASP A 107 3.47 -1.80 14.92
C ASP A 107 2.54 -3.01 14.74
N GLY A 108 1.23 -2.81 14.86
CA GLY A 108 0.22 -3.85 14.62
C GLY A 108 0.30 -4.41 13.20
N ALA A 109 0.41 -3.53 12.20
CA ALA A 109 0.58 -3.95 10.81
C ALA A 109 1.83 -4.80 10.58
N THR A 110 2.94 -4.50 11.26
CA THR A 110 4.17 -5.30 11.18
C THR A 110 3.95 -6.72 11.72
N GLN A 111 3.12 -6.88 12.76
CA GLN A 111 2.74 -8.21 13.26
C GLN A 111 1.90 -8.97 12.24
N VAL A 112 0.90 -8.33 11.64
CA VAL A 112 0.04 -8.96 10.61
C VAL A 112 0.87 -9.39 9.40
N LEU A 113 1.77 -8.53 8.91
CA LEU A 113 2.66 -8.83 7.79
C LEU A 113 3.58 -10.03 8.04
N ARG A 114 3.92 -10.31 9.30
CA ARG A 114 4.77 -11.46 9.67
C ARG A 114 3.98 -12.75 9.89
N ASN A 115 2.75 -12.64 10.41
CA ASN A 115 2.01 -13.78 10.94
C ASN A 115 0.85 -14.24 10.05
N GLU A 116 0.32 -13.37 9.20
CA GLU A 116 -0.85 -13.65 8.37
C GLU A 116 -0.46 -13.81 6.90
N ALA A 117 -1.10 -14.76 6.23
CA ALA A 117 -0.94 -14.99 4.79
C ALA A 117 -2.04 -14.26 4.01
N ASN A 118 -1.80 -14.01 2.71
CA ASN A 118 -2.78 -13.35 1.83
C ASN A 118 -3.21 -11.97 2.36
N VAL A 119 -2.22 -11.10 2.56
CA VAL A 119 -2.38 -9.72 3.00
C VAL A 119 -2.12 -8.78 1.82
N LEU A 120 -2.90 -7.72 1.69
CA LEU A 120 -2.61 -6.56 0.86
C LEU A 120 -2.33 -5.39 1.80
N SER A 121 -1.15 -4.80 1.70
CA SER A 121 -0.69 -3.78 2.64
C SER A 121 -0.47 -2.43 1.97
N ILE A 122 -1.13 -1.40 2.51
CA ILE A 122 -1.09 -0.04 2.00
C ILE A 122 -0.62 0.89 3.12
N PHE A 123 0.49 1.57 2.89
CA PHE A 123 1.04 2.58 3.78
C PHE A 123 0.61 3.98 3.31
N LEU A 124 -0.24 4.63 4.07
CA LEU A 124 -0.60 6.03 3.86
C LEU A 124 0.54 6.94 4.31
N MET A 125 0.92 7.88 3.45
CA MET A 125 1.92 8.91 3.71
C MET A 125 1.28 10.30 3.69
N PRO A 126 1.69 11.23 4.57
CA PRO A 126 1.39 12.64 4.35
C PRO A 126 2.19 13.15 3.15
N PRO A 127 1.75 14.22 2.47
CA PRO A 127 2.51 14.79 1.35
C PRO A 127 3.86 15.39 1.79
N ASN A 128 3.96 15.85 3.05
CA ASN A 128 5.21 16.30 3.64
C ASN A 128 5.13 16.29 5.18
N ILE A 129 6.31 16.39 5.84
CA ILE A 129 6.43 16.38 7.31
C ILE A 129 5.73 17.57 7.95
N THR A 130 5.78 18.75 7.33
CA THR A 130 5.15 19.97 7.85
C THR A 130 3.63 19.80 7.94
N GLU A 131 3.02 19.21 6.93
CA GLU A 131 1.60 18.93 6.91
C GLU A 131 1.20 17.87 7.95
N LEU A 132 2.01 16.84 8.13
CA LEU A 132 1.82 15.87 9.21
C LEU A 132 1.80 16.55 10.58
N ALA A 133 2.76 17.45 10.83
CA ALA A 133 2.82 18.20 12.08
C ALA A 133 1.59 19.10 12.29
N THR A 134 1.12 19.76 11.24
CA THR A 134 -0.12 20.54 11.28
C THR A 134 -1.32 19.67 11.60
N ARG A 135 -1.46 18.49 10.99
CA ARG A 135 -2.55 17.54 11.25
C ARG A 135 -2.54 16.99 12.68
N ILE A 136 -1.35 16.74 13.25
CA ILE A 136 -1.21 16.30 14.65
C ILE A 136 -1.62 17.44 15.60
N LYS A 137 -1.13 18.67 15.37
CA LYS A 137 -1.44 19.85 16.21
C LYS A 137 -2.91 20.26 16.16
N GLY A 138 -3.58 20.11 15.02
CA GLY A 138 -4.98 20.52 14.84
C GLY A 138 -5.99 19.78 15.73
N ARG A 139 -5.58 18.70 16.40
CA ARG A 139 -6.35 18.09 17.50
C ARG A 139 -6.10 18.91 18.77
N ASN A 140 -6.76 20.06 18.87
CA ASN A 140 -6.66 21.09 19.94
C ASN A 140 -6.94 20.62 21.40
N SER A 141 -6.81 19.32 21.70
CA SER A 141 -7.09 18.72 23.01
C SER A 141 -5.89 17.95 23.61
N GLU A 142 -4.71 18.05 23.00
CA GLU A 142 -3.49 17.35 23.45
C GLU A 142 -2.43 18.36 23.93
N THR A 143 -1.61 17.96 24.91
CA THR A 143 -0.49 18.80 25.41
C THR A 143 0.69 18.79 24.44
N ASP A 144 1.60 19.76 24.56
CA ASP A 144 2.81 19.83 23.74
C ASP A 144 3.69 18.58 23.85
N GLU A 145 3.74 17.95 25.03
CA GLU A 145 4.47 16.70 25.24
C GLU A 145 3.87 15.54 24.45
N VAL A 146 2.53 15.43 24.41
CA VAL A 146 1.83 14.41 23.64
C VAL A 146 2.02 14.64 22.14
N ILE A 147 1.94 15.89 21.69
CA ILE A 147 2.20 16.26 20.29
C ILE A 147 3.63 15.85 19.88
N LYS A 148 4.62 16.14 20.72
CA LYS A 148 6.01 15.74 20.49
C LYS A 148 6.15 14.22 20.40
N GLN A 149 5.58 13.47 21.35
CA GLN A 149 5.62 12.00 21.33
C GLN A 149 5.01 11.42 20.03
N ARG A 150 3.91 12.01 19.55
CA ARG A 150 3.26 11.57 18.30
C ARG A 150 4.11 11.87 17.07
N LEU A 151 4.79 13.01 17.04
CA LEU A 151 5.73 13.36 15.96
C LEU A 151 6.96 12.45 15.95
N ASP A 152 7.58 12.24 17.11
CA ASP A 152 8.74 11.35 17.27
C ASP A 152 8.40 9.93 16.80
N LYS A 153 7.23 9.41 17.22
CA LYS A 153 6.72 8.11 16.76
C LYS A 153 6.53 8.08 15.24
N ALA A 154 5.90 9.10 14.65
CA ALA A 154 5.67 9.12 13.21
C ALA A 154 6.97 9.09 12.38
N LEU A 155 8.02 9.78 12.83
CA LEU A 155 9.32 9.76 12.16
C LEU A 155 9.99 8.38 12.18
N LEU A 156 9.78 7.61 13.25
CA LEU A 156 10.25 6.21 13.36
C LEU A 156 9.42 5.24 12.50
N GLU A 157 8.15 5.56 12.27
CA GLU A 157 7.23 4.72 11.49
C GLU A 157 7.38 4.90 9.97
N ILE A 158 7.73 6.10 9.48
CA ILE A 158 7.84 6.40 8.04
C ILE A 158 8.78 5.44 7.29
N PRO A 159 9.99 5.10 7.78
CA PRO A 159 10.87 4.15 7.11
C PRO A 159 10.26 2.75 6.93
N LEU A 160 9.30 2.36 7.78
CA LEU A 160 8.65 1.05 7.68
C LEU A 160 7.76 0.92 6.44
N LYS A 161 7.47 2.02 5.72
CA LYS A 161 6.75 2.00 4.43
C LYS A 161 7.34 1.01 3.42
N HIS A 162 8.64 0.74 3.49
CA HIS A 162 9.33 -0.20 2.59
C HIS A 162 8.93 -1.67 2.80
N SER A 163 8.25 -1.97 3.92
CA SER A 163 7.72 -3.31 4.19
C SER A 163 6.30 -3.54 3.63
N TYR A 164 5.71 -2.53 3.00
CA TYR A 164 4.34 -2.57 2.47
C TYR A 164 4.35 -2.77 0.95
N ASP A 165 3.28 -3.36 0.43
CA ASP A 165 3.09 -3.58 -1.01
C ASP A 165 2.96 -2.24 -1.75
N TYR A 166 2.24 -1.29 -1.14
CA TYR A 166 1.95 0.02 -1.71
C TYR A 166 2.17 1.16 -0.72
N VAL A 167 2.65 2.29 -1.24
CA VAL A 167 2.70 3.57 -0.53
C VAL A 167 1.78 4.55 -1.25
N VAL A 168 0.84 5.15 -0.51
CA VAL A 168 -0.17 6.08 -1.04
C VAL A 168 -0.06 7.40 -0.29
N GLU A 169 0.21 8.47 -1.02
CA GLU A 169 0.15 9.82 -0.46
C GLU A 169 -1.31 10.26 -0.27
N ASN A 170 -1.60 10.78 0.92
CA ASN A 170 -2.87 11.38 1.29
C ASN A 170 -2.77 12.91 1.25
N ASP A 171 -2.67 13.45 0.03
CA ASP A 171 -2.79 14.87 -0.30
C ASP A 171 -4.23 15.38 -0.18
N SER A 172 -5.20 14.56 -0.59
CA SER A 172 -6.62 14.72 -0.29
C SER A 172 -7.26 13.35 -0.07
N VAL A 173 -8.32 13.30 0.75
CA VAL A 173 -9.00 12.05 1.05
C VAL A 173 -9.57 11.43 -0.24
N GLU A 174 -10.11 12.25 -1.14
CA GLU A 174 -10.66 11.83 -2.44
C GLU A 174 -9.59 11.19 -3.33
N ASN A 175 -8.42 11.82 -3.46
CA ASN A 175 -7.34 11.29 -4.29
C ASN A 175 -6.74 10.00 -3.68
N ALA A 176 -6.56 9.96 -2.35
CA ALA A 176 -6.11 8.76 -1.65
C ALA A 176 -7.09 7.59 -1.82
N VAL A 177 -8.39 7.84 -1.69
CA VAL A 177 -9.45 6.85 -1.94
C VAL A 177 -9.42 6.36 -3.38
N ALA A 178 -9.29 7.26 -4.36
CA ALA A 178 -9.21 6.86 -5.77
C ALA A 178 -7.98 5.96 -6.06
N LYS A 179 -6.82 6.29 -5.46
CA LYS A 179 -5.60 5.48 -5.53
C LYS A 179 -5.79 4.09 -4.91
N ILE A 180 -6.37 4.02 -3.70
CA ILE A 180 -6.60 2.76 -3.00
C ILE A 180 -7.62 1.89 -3.72
N THR A 181 -8.71 2.48 -4.21
CA THR A 181 -9.72 1.75 -5.01
C THR A 181 -9.07 1.11 -6.22
N ASP A 182 -8.20 1.82 -6.94
CA ASP A 182 -7.50 1.27 -8.09
C ASP A 182 -6.56 0.11 -7.72
N ILE A 183 -5.84 0.22 -6.60
CA ILE A 183 -5.04 -0.88 -6.04
C ILE A 183 -5.94 -2.10 -5.77
N LEU A 184 -7.11 -1.90 -5.17
CA LEU A 184 -8.05 -2.99 -4.87
C LEU A 184 -8.58 -3.68 -6.15
N ILE A 185 -8.79 -2.92 -7.24
CA ILE A 185 -9.18 -3.48 -8.55
C ILE A 185 -8.02 -4.29 -9.12
N ARG A 186 -6.83 -3.69 -9.18
CA ARG A 186 -5.61 -4.31 -9.71
C ARG A 186 -5.28 -5.62 -9.00
N GLU A 187 -5.38 -5.63 -7.68
CA GLU A 187 -5.11 -6.79 -6.83
C GLU A 187 -6.27 -7.80 -6.82
N GLN A 188 -7.33 -7.53 -7.61
CA GLN A 188 -8.53 -8.34 -7.71
C GLN A 188 -9.14 -8.63 -6.34
N CYS A 189 -9.07 -7.64 -5.44
CA CYS A 189 -9.82 -7.65 -4.19
C CYS A 189 -11.28 -7.30 -4.49
N ILE A 190 -11.53 -6.44 -5.47
CA ILE A 190 -12.89 -6.07 -5.87
C ILE A 190 -13.14 -6.42 -7.33
N VAL A 191 -14.37 -6.81 -7.65
CA VAL A 191 -14.79 -7.05 -9.03
C VAL A 191 -15.30 -5.73 -9.59
N SER A 192 -14.51 -5.13 -10.46
CA SER A 192 -14.91 -3.96 -11.25
C SER A 192 -15.29 -4.41 -12.66
N GLY A 193 -16.31 -3.77 -13.25
CA GLY A 193 -16.62 -3.92 -14.68
C GLY A 193 -15.66 -3.13 -15.58
N GLU A 194 -14.85 -2.24 -14.99
CA GLU A 194 -13.86 -1.42 -15.68
C GLU A 194 -12.45 -1.86 -15.31
N ALA A 195 -11.54 -1.82 -16.30
CA ALA A 195 -10.11 -1.99 -16.09
C ALA A 195 -9.56 -0.92 -15.13
N SER A 196 -8.62 -1.33 -14.29
CA SER A 196 -7.84 -0.43 -13.45
C SER A 196 -7.10 0.61 -14.30
N LYS A 197 -6.83 1.77 -13.70
CA LYS A 197 -5.93 2.77 -14.29
C LYS A 197 -4.52 2.21 -14.47
N TYR A 198 -4.10 1.24 -13.67
CA TYR A 198 -2.84 0.54 -13.91
C TYR A 198 -2.84 -0.21 -15.26
N GLU A 199 -3.90 -0.94 -15.59
CA GLU A 199 -3.99 -1.65 -16.88
C GLU A 199 -3.96 -0.68 -18.05
N LYS A 200 -4.69 0.44 -17.96
CA LYS A 200 -4.64 1.52 -18.96
C LYS A 200 -3.24 2.14 -19.07
N LEU A 201 -2.55 2.32 -17.94
CA LEU A 201 -1.16 2.77 -17.92
C LEU A 201 -0.24 1.78 -18.66
N VAL A 202 -0.44 0.47 -18.50
CA VAL A 202 0.35 -0.55 -19.22
C VAL A 202 0.16 -0.43 -20.73
N GLU A 203 -1.06 -0.23 -21.21
CA GLU A 203 -1.35 0.00 -22.63
C GLU A 203 -0.60 1.23 -23.17
N ILE A 204 -0.71 2.37 -22.46
CA ILE A 204 -0.04 3.62 -22.88
C ILE A 204 1.49 3.48 -22.85
N VAL A 205 2.04 2.81 -21.84
CA VAL A 205 3.49 2.56 -21.74
C VAL A 205 3.94 1.65 -22.89
N ASN A 206 3.16 0.63 -23.24
CA ASN A 206 3.46 -0.24 -24.38
C ASN A 206 3.54 0.56 -25.69
N GLU A 207 2.57 1.43 -25.95
CA GLU A 207 2.62 2.32 -27.13
C GLU A 207 3.89 3.18 -27.14
N ILE A 208 4.25 3.79 -26.01
CA ILE A 208 5.45 4.64 -25.92
C ILE A 208 6.74 3.81 -26.15
N VAL A 209 6.79 2.59 -25.63
CA VAL A 209 7.92 1.67 -25.86
C VAL A 209 8.05 1.30 -27.33
N GLU A 210 6.94 0.97 -28.00
CA GLU A 210 6.92 0.69 -29.45
C GLU A 210 7.36 1.89 -30.28
N GLU A 211 6.87 3.09 -29.95
CA GLU A 211 7.15 4.31 -30.70
C GLU A 211 8.60 4.80 -30.54
N LYS A 212 9.19 4.67 -29.35
CA LYS A 212 10.43 5.41 -29.00
C LYS A 212 11.59 4.55 -28.54
N TYR A 213 11.32 3.35 -28.03
CA TYR A 213 12.34 2.53 -27.36
C TYR A 213 12.53 1.14 -27.98
N LEU A 214 11.81 0.84 -29.08
CA LEU A 214 11.88 -0.46 -29.74
C LEU A 214 13.30 -0.80 -30.22
N PHE A 215 14.05 0.20 -30.70
CA PHE A 215 15.46 0.01 -31.06
C PHE A 215 16.28 -0.59 -29.90
N PHE A 216 16.10 -0.09 -28.68
CA PHE A 216 16.84 -0.62 -27.53
C PHE A 216 16.36 -2.02 -27.11
N VAL A 217 15.06 -2.27 -27.25
CA VAL A 217 14.44 -3.57 -26.97
C VAL A 217 14.96 -4.64 -27.93
N ASP A 218 14.96 -4.35 -29.23
CA ASP A 218 15.39 -5.30 -30.28
C ASP A 218 16.87 -5.67 -30.14
N HIS A 219 17.70 -4.72 -29.70
CA HIS A 219 19.14 -4.93 -29.49
C HIS A 219 19.49 -5.34 -28.05
N TRP A 220 18.50 -5.57 -27.17
CA TRP A 220 18.73 -5.86 -25.75
C TRP A 220 19.64 -7.08 -25.56
N LYS A 221 19.40 -8.16 -26.31
CA LYS A 221 20.17 -9.41 -26.21
C LYS A 221 21.64 -9.18 -26.56
N GLU A 222 21.92 -8.47 -27.65
CA GLU A 222 23.28 -8.14 -28.09
C GLU A 222 24.00 -7.24 -27.05
N ASN A 223 23.28 -6.26 -26.50
CA ASN A 223 23.80 -5.36 -25.46
C ASN A 223 24.18 -6.13 -24.20
N VAL A 224 23.31 -7.01 -23.71
CA VAL A 224 23.58 -7.84 -22.52
C VAL A 224 24.73 -8.82 -22.78
N GLN A 225 24.77 -9.47 -23.95
CA GLN A 225 25.83 -10.39 -24.36
C GLN A 225 27.21 -9.71 -24.39
N THR A 226 27.29 -8.54 -25.02
CA THR A 226 28.54 -7.78 -25.15
C THR A 226 29.04 -7.32 -23.80
N ALA A 227 28.11 -6.91 -22.92
CA ALA A 227 28.47 -6.35 -21.64
C ALA A 227 28.86 -7.45 -20.63
N ALA A 228 28.26 -8.66 -20.68
CA ALA A 228 28.47 -9.71 -19.69
C ALA A 228 29.85 -10.40 -19.71
N ASN A 229 30.67 -10.24 -20.77
CA ASN A 229 32.00 -10.88 -20.92
C ASN A 229 32.05 -12.39 -20.58
N LYS A 230 30.91 -13.09 -20.58
CA LYS A 230 30.77 -14.50 -20.21
C LYS A 230 29.87 -15.20 -21.23
N LYS A 231 30.44 -16.15 -21.96
CA LYS A 231 29.74 -16.94 -23.00
C LYS A 231 28.72 -17.94 -22.45
N GLU A 232 28.66 -18.17 -21.13
CA GLU A 232 27.98 -19.36 -20.58
C GLU A 232 26.54 -19.16 -20.08
N ASP A 233 26.06 -17.93 -19.80
CA ASP A 233 24.80 -17.74 -19.04
C ASP A 233 23.56 -17.30 -19.86
N ILE A 234 23.53 -17.43 -21.19
CA ILE A 234 22.53 -16.72 -22.03
C ILE A 234 21.49 -17.65 -22.68
N LYS A 235 21.37 -18.91 -22.21
CA LYS A 235 20.26 -19.79 -22.67
C LYS A 235 18.87 -19.28 -22.25
N GLN A 236 18.78 -18.43 -21.21
CA GLN A 236 17.51 -17.81 -20.79
C GLN A 236 17.09 -16.60 -21.64
N ALA A 237 18.01 -15.94 -22.35
CA ALA A 237 17.69 -14.73 -23.12
C ALA A 237 16.93 -15.00 -24.42
N ASP A 238 17.04 -16.22 -24.97
CA ASP A 238 16.31 -16.60 -26.18
C ASP A 238 14.78 -16.66 -25.98
N SER A 239 14.35 -16.86 -24.72
CA SER A 239 12.94 -16.85 -24.30
C SER A 239 12.54 -15.58 -23.55
N PHE A 240 13.44 -14.60 -23.41
CA PHE A 240 13.18 -13.40 -22.63
C PHE A 240 12.48 -12.33 -23.49
N ASP A 241 11.23 -12.04 -23.14
CA ASP A 241 10.49 -10.94 -23.75
C ASP A 241 10.93 -9.59 -23.15
N ALA A 242 11.98 -9.02 -23.75
CA ALA A 242 12.55 -7.75 -23.33
C ALA A 242 11.53 -6.60 -23.40
N LYS A 243 10.64 -6.62 -24.39
CA LYS A 243 9.62 -5.58 -24.54
C LYS A 243 8.66 -5.62 -23.37
N SER A 244 8.04 -6.78 -23.14
CA SER A 244 7.08 -6.96 -22.05
C SER A 244 7.72 -6.66 -20.70
N LYS A 245 9.00 -7.03 -20.51
CA LYS A 245 9.70 -6.73 -19.26
C LYS A 245 9.96 -5.24 -19.08
N LEU A 246 10.36 -4.52 -20.12
CA LEU A 246 10.55 -3.07 -20.05
C LEU A 246 9.23 -2.36 -19.75
N VAL A 247 8.15 -2.75 -20.45
CA VAL A 247 6.80 -2.22 -20.20
C VAL A 247 6.39 -2.45 -18.74
N GLU A 248 6.54 -3.67 -18.23
CA GLU A 248 6.24 -4.01 -16.83
C GLU A 248 7.02 -3.13 -15.85
N ILE A 249 8.33 -2.96 -16.04
CA ILE A 249 9.18 -2.16 -15.15
C ILE A 249 8.77 -0.69 -15.18
N LEU A 250 8.59 -0.11 -16.37
CA LEU A 250 8.20 1.29 -16.53
C LEU A 250 6.81 1.55 -15.96
N SER A 251 5.82 0.73 -16.30
CA SER A 251 4.46 0.85 -15.76
C SER A 251 4.45 0.76 -14.24
N ASN A 252 5.17 -0.21 -13.65
CA ASN A 252 5.26 -0.34 -12.19
C ASN A 252 5.92 0.88 -11.53
N LYS A 253 7.03 1.39 -12.08
CA LYS A 253 7.72 2.55 -11.53
C LYS A 253 6.90 3.83 -11.67
N VAL A 254 6.22 4.06 -12.81
CA VAL A 254 5.30 5.19 -12.99
C VAL A 254 4.14 5.08 -12.02
N TYR A 255 3.49 3.92 -11.92
CA TYR A 255 2.36 3.68 -11.04
C TYR A 255 2.71 3.96 -9.58
N LYS A 256 3.79 3.33 -9.06
CA LYS A 256 4.28 3.55 -7.69
C LYS A 256 4.58 5.03 -7.42
N LYS A 257 5.19 5.73 -8.39
CA LYS A 257 5.50 7.16 -8.24
C LYS A 257 4.26 8.03 -8.19
N VAL A 258 3.20 7.72 -8.95
CA VAL A 258 1.93 8.48 -8.91
C VAL A 258 1.15 8.17 -7.62
N LEU A 259 1.15 6.92 -7.16
CA LEU A 259 0.55 6.56 -5.87
C LEU A 259 1.22 7.33 -4.72
N ALA A 260 2.55 7.28 -4.69
CA ALA A 260 3.36 7.91 -3.66
C ALA A 260 3.38 9.44 -3.78
N HIS A 261 3.22 10.02 -4.98
CA HIS A 261 3.26 11.46 -5.20
C HIS A 261 2.38 11.89 -6.38
N GLY A 262 1.44 12.79 -6.10
CA GLY A 262 0.74 13.57 -7.13
C GLY A 262 -0.68 13.14 -7.47
N ASP A 263 -1.22 13.81 -8.49
CA ASP A 263 -2.61 13.73 -8.93
C ASP A 263 -2.87 12.46 -9.74
N PHE A 264 -3.69 11.56 -9.18
CA PHE A 264 -4.00 10.27 -9.78
C PHE A 264 -4.84 10.39 -11.06
N ASN A 265 -5.39 11.56 -11.38
CA ASN A 265 -6.09 11.78 -12.64
C ASN A 265 -5.13 11.83 -13.84
N LYS A 266 -3.86 12.17 -13.61
CA LYS A 266 -2.86 12.27 -14.68
C LYS A 266 -2.32 10.93 -15.16
N ILE A 267 -2.61 9.85 -14.45
CA ILE A 267 -2.04 8.52 -14.75
C ILE A 267 -2.51 7.93 -16.09
N ASN A 268 -3.53 8.52 -16.73
CA ASN A 268 -4.01 8.13 -18.06
C ASN A 268 -3.62 9.15 -19.15
N SER A 269 -2.81 10.17 -18.83
CA SER A 269 -2.33 11.15 -19.81
C SER A 269 -1.05 10.65 -20.48
N LYS A 270 -1.11 10.34 -21.78
CA LYS A 270 0.07 9.88 -22.56
C LYS A 270 1.23 10.86 -22.48
N GLU A 271 0.97 12.17 -22.56
CA GLU A 271 2.00 13.22 -22.42
C GLU A 271 2.68 13.18 -21.05
N PHE A 272 1.89 13.08 -19.97
CA PHE A 272 2.43 12.98 -18.62
C PHE A 272 3.26 11.72 -18.42
N ILE A 273 2.76 10.57 -18.91
CA ILE A 273 3.45 9.27 -18.81
C ILE A 273 4.74 9.30 -19.60
N ASP A 274 4.73 9.81 -20.83
CA ASP A 274 5.91 9.94 -21.67
C ASP A 274 6.99 10.77 -20.99
N PHE A 275 6.63 11.92 -20.41
CA PHE A 275 7.56 12.75 -19.64
C PHE A 275 8.17 12.00 -18.45
N LYS A 276 7.39 11.17 -17.75
CA LYS A 276 7.90 10.34 -16.63
C LYS A 276 8.81 9.22 -17.14
N ILE A 277 8.45 8.54 -18.22
CA ILE A 277 9.25 7.47 -18.84
C ILE A 277 10.61 8.02 -19.28
N GLN A 278 10.65 9.16 -19.98
CA GLN A 278 11.92 9.76 -20.41
C GLN A 278 12.92 9.93 -19.25
N LYS A 279 12.44 10.34 -18.07
CA LYS A 279 13.28 10.44 -16.87
C LYS A 279 13.64 9.09 -16.27
N LEU A 280 12.71 8.13 -16.29
CA LEU A 280 12.94 6.79 -15.76
C LEU A 280 13.94 6.00 -16.61
N MET A 281 13.95 6.16 -17.93
CA MET A 281 14.87 5.45 -18.82
C MET A 281 16.36 5.64 -18.46
N PHE A 282 16.72 6.78 -17.84
CA PHE A 282 18.08 7.02 -17.35
C PHE A 282 18.39 6.34 -16.01
N LYS A 283 17.36 5.93 -15.26
CA LYS A 283 17.48 5.32 -13.93
C LYS A 283 17.25 3.82 -13.95
N VAL A 284 16.44 3.31 -14.88
CA VAL A 284 16.13 1.89 -14.95
C VAL A 284 17.36 1.14 -15.40
N ASN A 285 17.79 0.21 -14.56
CA ASN A 285 18.84 -0.75 -14.84
C ASN A 285 18.37 -1.88 -15.79
N PHE A 286 17.81 -1.52 -16.95
CA PHE A 286 17.27 -2.50 -17.91
C PHE A 286 18.35 -3.04 -18.85
N PHE A 287 19.37 -2.22 -19.11
CA PHE A 287 20.43 -2.51 -20.08
C PHE A 287 21.79 -2.84 -19.44
N SER A 288 21.89 -2.93 -18.11
CA SER A 288 23.17 -3.32 -17.50
C SER A 288 23.36 -4.83 -17.38
N ILE A 289 24.63 -5.18 -17.22
CA ILE A 289 25.15 -6.53 -16.98
C ILE A 289 24.65 -7.12 -15.67
N ASN A 290 24.45 -6.26 -14.67
CA ASN A 290 24.08 -6.65 -13.32
C ASN A 290 22.56 -6.46 -13.17
N GLN A 291 21.78 -7.35 -13.78
CA GLN A 291 20.33 -7.46 -13.53
C GLN A 291 20.08 -8.10 -12.16
N ARG A 292 20.64 -7.52 -11.08
CA ARG A 292 20.19 -7.86 -9.73
C ARG A 292 18.86 -7.15 -9.50
N ASN A 293 17.97 -7.80 -8.77
CA ASN A 293 16.63 -7.30 -8.45
C ASN A 293 16.70 -5.91 -7.79
N ASP A 294 16.57 -4.85 -8.58
CA ASP A 294 16.49 -3.45 -8.13
C ASP A 294 15.09 -3.16 -7.59
N ALA A 295 14.73 -3.87 -6.52
CA ALA A 295 13.57 -3.55 -5.69
C ALA A 295 13.76 -2.26 -4.88
N ASN A 296 14.99 -1.75 -4.81
CA ASN A 296 15.40 -0.61 -3.98
C ASN A 296 16.12 0.49 -4.77
N ASP A 297 15.63 0.86 -5.96
CA ASP A 297 16.02 2.16 -6.52
C ASP A 297 15.32 3.26 -5.71
N GLU A 298 16.05 3.73 -4.70
CA GLU A 298 15.77 4.93 -3.91
C GLU A 298 15.58 6.15 -4.83
N ASP A 299 14.46 6.84 -4.65
CA ASP A 299 14.18 8.22 -5.08
C ASP A 299 13.51 8.94 -3.90
#